data_AF-A0A4U1JAZ9-F1
#
_entry.id   AF-A0A4U1JAZ9-F1
#
_cell.length_a   1.000
_cell.length_b   1.000
_cell.length_c   1.000
_cell.angle_alpha   90.00
_cell.angle_beta   90.00
_cell.angle_gamma   90.00
#
_symmetry.space_group_name_H-M   'P 1'
#
loop_
_entity.id
_entity.type
_entity.pdbx_description
1 polymer ?
#
loop_
_entity_poly.entity_id
_entity_poly.type
_entity_poly.pdbx_seq_one_letter_code
_entity_poly.pdbx_strand_id
1 'polypeptide(L)'
;MLTSDGGLFVALPEEKPASYAGREIFVGYALRPREVAARGRAALLLWGTEVLLGIGSDGRIYVTEEAMPGKGGRKVFRGFRATDEERAHIVAELHRMVFNLVGGVPRA
;
A
#
# COMPACT_ATOMS: atom_id res chain seq x y z
N MET A 1 -0.83 3.08 -1.23
CA MET A 1 -0.65 1.77 -0.60
C MET A 1 -1.17 1.84 0.81
N LEU A 2 -1.97 0.85 1.21
CA LEU A 2 -2.43 0.70 2.58
C LEU A 2 -1.52 -0.29 3.31
N THR A 3 -1.07 0.03 4.52
CA THR A 3 -0.24 -0.85 5.35
C THR A 3 -1.00 -1.47 6.51
N SER A 4 -0.45 -2.54 7.09
CA SER A 4 -1.09 -3.34 8.16
C SER A 4 -1.30 -2.58 9.47
N ASP A 5 -0.57 -1.49 9.69
CA ASP A 5 -0.75 -0.55 10.79
C ASP A 5 -1.84 0.52 10.52
N GLY A 6 -2.53 0.44 9.38
CA GLY A 6 -3.51 1.43 8.93
C GLY A 6 -2.89 2.65 8.24
N GLY A 7 -1.57 2.69 8.05
CA GLY A 7 -0.89 3.73 7.30
C GLY A 7 -1.30 3.78 5.84
N LEU A 8 -1.38 4.99 5.29
CA LEU A 8 -1.58 5.21 3.86
C LEU A 8 -0.33 5.87 3.28
N PHE A 9 0.32 5.19 2.34
CA PHE A 9 1.53 5.68 1.68
C PHE A 9 1.24 6.02 0.22
N VAL A 10 1.57 7.23 -0.18
CA VAL A 10 1.42 7.72 -1.56
C VAL A 10 2.77 7.61 -2.27
N ALA A 11 2.75 7.13 -3.52
CA ALA A 11 3.97 6.94 -4.29
C ALA A 11 4.70 8.28 -4.43
N LEU A 12 6.03 8.27 -4.25
CA LEU A 12 6.83 9.47 -4.46
C LEU A 12 6.81 9.83 -5.95
N PRO A 13 6.42 11.07 -6.33
CA PRO A 13 6.71 11.59 -7.65
C PRO A 13 8.23 11.70 -7.87
N GLU A 14 8.66 11.75 -9.13
CA GLU A 14 10.09 11.86 -9.50
C GLU A 14 10.72 13.11 -8.87
N GLU A 15 9.99 14.23 -8.88
CA GLU A 15 10.35 15.41 -8.11
C GLU A 15 9.78 15.31 -6.70
N LYS A 16 10.60 15.55 -5.68
CA LYS A 16 10.18 15.56 -4.27
C LYS A 16 9.82 16.98 -3.83
N PRO A 17 8.55 17.40 -3.85
CA PRO A 17 8.16 18.67 -3.29
C PRO A 17 8.52 18.77 -1.80
N ALA A 18 8.81 19.99 -1.36
CA ALA A 18 9.21 20.31 0.01
C ALA A 18 8.15 19.89 1.05
N SER A 19 6.89 19.77 0.64
CA SER A 19 5.78 19.28 1.48
C SER A 19 5.99 17.87 2.03
N TYR A 20 6.94 17.11 1.49
CA TYR A 20 7.31 15.76 1.97
C TYR A 20 8.44 15.75 3.01
N ALA A 21 9.06 16.89 3.33
CA ALA A 21 10.12 16.96 4.31
C ALA A 21 9.62 16.51 5.70
N GLY A 22 10.40 15.64 6.36
CA GLY A 22 10.07 15.12 7.69
C GLY A 22 8.98 14.04 7.71
N ARG A 23 8.37 13.70 6.57
CA ARG A 23 7.39 12.62 6.50
C ARG A 23 8.08 11.25 6.51
N GLU A 24 7.45 10.29 7.18
CA GLU A 24 7.87 8.89 7.18
C GLU A 24 7.86 8.33 5.74
N ILE A 25 8.89 7.57 5.40
CA ILE A 25 9.04 6.93 4.09
C ILE A 25 8.93 5.42 4.26
N PHE A 26 8.03 4.81 3.49
CA PHE A 26 7.98 3.37 3.32
C PHE A 26 8.73 2.97 2.05
N VAL A 27 9.67 2.04 2.20
CA VAL A 27 10.33 1.34 1.09
C VAL A 27 9.92 -0.14 1.18
N GLY A 28 9.16 -0.60 0.20
CA GLY A 28 8.65 -1.96 0.18
C GLY A 28 9.08 -2.73 -1.05
N TYR A 29 9.36 -4.02 -0.87
CA TYR A 29 9.68 -4.95 -1.94
C TYR A 29 8.52 -5.89 -2.17
N ALA A 30 8.08 -6.00 -3.42
CA ALA A 30 6.96 -6.86 -3.77
C ALA A 30 7.31 -8.34 -3.52
N LEU A 31 6.42 -9.04 -2.81
CA LEU A 31 6.40 -10.50 -2.78
C LEU A 31 6.12 -11.02 -4.19
N ARG A 32 6.82 -12.09 -4.57
CA ARG A 32 6.54 -12.83 -5.81
C ARG A 32 5.26 -13.65 -5.63
N PRO A 33 4.47 -13.88 -6.69
CA PRO A 33 3.23 -14.66 -6.59
C PRO A 33 3.39 -16.02 -5.89
N ARG A 34 4.49 -16.73 -6.17
CA ARG A 34 4.80 -18.02 -5.52
C ARG A 34 5.02 -17.91 -4.01
N GLU A 35 5.53 -16.78 -3.52
CA GLU A 35 5.81 -16.54 -2.10
C GLU A 35 4.55 -16.16 -1.34
N VAL A 36 3.63 -15.46 -2.01
CA VAL A 36 2.27 -15.20 -1.51
C VAL A 36 1.50 -16.51 -1.42
N ALA A 37 1.55 -17.33 -2.48
CA ALA A 37 0.86 -18.63 -2.52
C ALA A 37 1.39 -19.60 -1.47
N ALA A 38 2.72 -19.71 -1.31
CA ALA A 38 3.34 -20.62 -0.35
C ALA A 38 3.01 -20.29 1.11
N ARG A 39 2.86 -19.00 1.46
CA ARG A 39 2.43 -18.59 2.80
C ARG A 39 0.93 -18.81 3.01
N GLY A 40 0.13 -18.52 1.98
CA GLY A 40 -1.33 -18.54 2.09
C GLY A 40 -1.88 -17.32 2.85
N ARG A 41 -3.19 -17.09 2.71
CA ARG A 41 -3.86 -15.86 3.20
C ARG A 41 -3.77 -15.69 4.72
N ALA A 42 -4.07 -16.73 5.49
CA ALA A 42 -4.10 -16.66 6.94
C ALA A 42 -2.70 -16.36 7.51
N ALA A 43 -1.66 -17.02 7.01
CA ALA A 43 -0.29 -16.76 7.46
C ALA A 43 0.20 -15.37 7.04
N LEU A 44 -0.23 -14.84 5.88
CA LEU A 44 0.08 -13.46 5.50
C LEU A 44 -0.58 -12.44 6.44
N LEU A 45 -1.84 -12.68 6.84
CA LEU A 45 -2.53 -11.80 7.79
C LEU A 45 -1.85 -11.84 9.17
N LEU A 46 -1.50 -13.03 9.66
CA LEU A 46 -0.75 -13.19 10.91
C LEU A 46 0.63 -12.51 10.82
N TRP A 47 1.34 -12.71 9.72
CA TRP A 47 2.63 -12.05 9.54
C TRP A 47 2.50 -10.52 9.53
N GLY A 48 1.38 -9.98 9.04
CA GLY A 48 1.08 -8.55 9.08
C GLY A 48 0.91 -7.95 10.48
N THR A 49 0.78 -8.78 11.52
CA THR A 49 0.80 -8.31 12.91
C THR A 49 2.22 -8.21 13.48
N GLU A 50 3.20 -8.82 12.81
CA GLU A 50 4.61 -8.85 13.23
C GLU A 50 5.48 -7.93 12.37
N VAL A 51 5.14 -7.78 11.08
CA VAL A 51 5.86 -6.93 10.13
C VAL A 51 4.91 -5.99 9.41
N LEU A 52 5.44 -4.85 8.98
CA LEU A 52 4.69 -3.88 8.20
C LEU A 52 4.46 -4.41 6.77
N LEU A 53 3.24 -4.89 6.50
CA LEU A 53 2.80 -5.33 5.18
C LEU A 53 2.04 -4.21 4.49
N GLY A 54 2.32 -3.97 3.22
CA GLY A 54 1.61 -3.01 2.39
C GLY A 54 0.89 -3.67 1.21
N ILE A 55 -0.33 -3.24 0.92
CA ILE A 55 -1.07 -3.61 -0.29
C ILE A 55 -1.06 -2.40 -1.25
N GLY A 56 -0.41 -2.59 -2.39
CA GLY A 56 -0.37 -1.60 -3.46
C GLY A 56 -1.66 -1.59 -4.28
N SER A 57 -1.94 -0.46 -4.93
CA SER A 57 -3.04 -0.34 -5.91
C SER A 57 -2.85 -1.25 -7.14
N ASP A 58 -1.64 -1.76 -7.34
CA ASP A 58 -1.31 -2.74 -8.36
C ASP A 58 -1.56 -4.20 -7.93
N GLY A 59 -2.26 -4.40 -6.81
CA GLY A 59 -2.67 -5.71 -6.29
C GLY A 59 -1.54 -6.54 -5.68
N ARG A 60 -0.36 -5.95 -5.49
CA ARG A 60 0.81 -6.64 -4.91
C ARG A 60 0.92 -6.39 -3.41
N ILE A 61 1.48 -7.38 -2.71
CA ILE A 61 1.87 -7.28 -1.30
C ILE A 61 3.35 -6.88 -1.27
N TYR A 62 3.64 -5.83 -0.51
CA TYR A 62 4.97 -5.27 -0.29
C TYR A 62 5.34 -5.47 1.18
N VAL A 63 6.61 -5.74 1.44
CA VAL A 63 7.16 -5.83 2.81
C VAL A 63 8.42 -5.00 2.90
N THR A 64 8.76 -4.55 4.10
CA THR A 64 9.99 -3.79 4.32
C THR A 64 11.23 -4.66 4.07
N GLU A 65 12.38 -4.00 3.96
CA GLU A 65 13.66 -4.68 3.74
C GLU A 65 13.98 -5.69 4.85
N GLU A 66 13.73 -5.34 6.10
CA GLU A 66 14.03 -6.15 7.27
C GLU A 66 13.25 -7.47 7.24
N ALA A 67 12.04 -7.44 6.69
CA ALA A 67 11.18 -8.61 6.51
C ALA A 67 11.51 -9.43 5.24
N MET A 68 12.45 -8.97 4.41
CA MET A 68 12.81 -9.61 3.14
C MET A 68 14.32 -9.60 2.85
N PRO A 69 15.06 -10.61 3.34
CA PRO A 69 16.40 -10.85 2.84
C PRO A 69 16.34 -11.31 1.37
N GLY A 70 17.06 -10.62 0.47
CA GLY A 70 17.15 -10.98 -0.96
C GLY A 70 16.26 -10.15 -1.90
N LYS A 71 16.65 -8.89 -2.11
CA LYS A 71 15.92 -7.86 -2.89
C LYS A 71 15.98 -8.01 -4.42
N GLY A 72 16.89 -8.84 -4.94
CA GLY A 72 17.27 -8.87 -6.36
C GLY A 72 16.09 -9.02 -7.32
N GLY A 73 15.94 -8.05 -8.22
CA GLY A 73 14.95 -8.06 -9.32
C GLY A 73 13.49 -7.92 -8.90
N ARG A 74 13.21 -7.49 -7.66
CA ARG A 74 11.83 -7.26 -7.19
C ARG A 74 11.34 -5.88 -7.57
N LYS A 75 10.02 -5.76 -7.81
CA LYS A 75 9.38 -4.45 -7.90
C LYS A 75 9.48 -3.75 -6.55
N VAL A 76 9.90 -2.49 -6.58
CA VAL A 76 10.03 -1.64 -5.39
C VAL A 76 8.90 -0.63 -5.40
N PHE A 77 8.24 -0.48 -4.26
CA PHE A 77 7.45 0.71 -3.97
C PHE A 77 8.24 1.61 -3.06
N ARG A 78 8.20 2.92 -3.35
CA ARG A 78 8.69 3.95 -2.44
C ARG A 78 7.63 5.02 -2.31
N GLY A 79 7.21 5.30 -1.08
CA GLY A 79 6.16 6.28 -0.83
C GLY A 79 6.32 6.96 0.51
N PHE A 80 5.68 8.10 0.65
CA PHE A 80 5.63 8.87 1.90
C PHE A 80 4.30 8.63 2.58
N ARG A 81 4.30 8.70 3.91
CA ARG A 81 3.08 8.63 4.70
C ARG A 81 2.22 9.85 4.41
N ALA A 82 0.97 9.60 4.01
CA ALA A 82 -0.03 10.64 3.84
C ALA A 82 -0.27 11.34 5.19
N THR A 83 -0.51 12.65 5.16
CA THR A 83 -1.00 13.35 6.36
C THR A 83 -2.41 12.88 6.71
N ASP A 84 -2.90 13.27 7.88
CA ASP A 84 -4.26 12.94 8.29
C ASP A 84 -5.29 13.58 7.34
N GLU A 85 -5.04 14.80 6.86
CA GLU A 85 -5.88 15.50 5.89
C GLU A 85 -5.87 14.82 4.52
N GLU A 86 -4.69 14.45 4.02
CA GLU A 86 -4.55 13.72 2.76
C GLU A 86 -5.23 12.35 2.85
N ARG A 87 -5.07 11.63 3.97
CA ARG A 87 -5.74 10.35 4.22
C ARG A 87 -7.26 10.52 4.20
N ALA A 88 -7.79 11.50 4.92
CA ALA A 88 -9.23 11.77 4.96
C ALA A 88 -9.77 12.09 3.56
N HIS A 89 -9.06 12.92 2.79
CA HIS A 89 -9.42 13.25 1.42
C HIS A 89 -9.42 12.01 0.51
N ILE A 90 -8.35 11.20 0.55
CA ILE A 90 -8.25 9.97 -0.27
C ILE A 90 -9.37 8.98 0.07
N VAL A 91 -9.68 8.79 1.35
CA VAL A 91 -10.78 7.90 1.78
C VAL A 91 -12.13 8.41 1.28
N ALA A 92 -12.40 9.71 1.40
CA ALA A 92 -13.63 10.32 0.89
C ALA A 92 -13.78 10.13 -0.63
N GLU A 93 -12.70 10.33 -1.38
CA GLU A 93 -12.69 10.13 -2.83
C GLU A 93 -12.89 8.66 -3.22
N LEU A 94 -12.25 7.73 -2.51
CA LEU A 94 -12.46 6.29 -2.71
C LEU A 94 -13.91 5.89 -2.43
N HIS A 95 -14.50 6.38 -1.33
CA HIS A 95 -15.92 6.14 -1.04
C HIS A 95 -16.83 6.69 -2.14
N ARG A 96 -16.57 7.92 -2.62
CA ARG A 96 -17.32 8.55 -3.70
C ARG A 96 -17.22 7.73 -5.00
N MET A 97 -16.03 7.26 -5.35
CA MET A 97 -15.81 6.40 -6.52
C MET A 97 -16.55 5.07 -6.39
N VAL A 98 -16.44 4.38 -5.25
CA VAL A 98 -17.13 3.11 -5.02
C VAL A 98 -18.64 3.32 -5.11
N PHE A 99 -19.19 4.35 -4.46
CA PHE A 99 -20.61 4.68 -4.54
C PHE A 99 -21.07 4.88 -6.00
N ASN A 100 -20.33 5.64 -6.80
CA ASN A 100 -20.66 5.85 -8.21
C ASN A 100 -20.59 4.57 -9.04
N LEU A 101 -19.64 3.68 -8.75
CA LEU A 101 -19.48 2.40 -9.44
C LEU A 101 -20.60 1.41 -9.09
N VAL A 102 -21.03 1.35 -7.83
CA VAL A 102 -22.02 0.34 -7.37
C VAL A 102 -23.45 0.85 -7.36
N GLY A 103 -23.66 2.17 -7.21
CA GLY A 103 -24.98 2.80 -7.10
C GLY A 103 -25.43 3.59 -8.33
N GLY A 104 -24.54 3.80 -9.32
CA GLY A 104 -24.79 4.62 -10.50
C GLY A 104 -25.32 3.89 -11.74
N VAL A 105 -25.64 2.60 -11.67
CA VAL A 105 -26.27 1.87 -12.79
C VAL A 105 -27.78 2.12 -12.74
N PRO A 106 -28.39 2.84 -13.71
CA PRO A 106 -29.84 2.80 -13.86
C PRO A 106 -30.21 1.34 -14.13
N ARG A 107 -31.06 0.75 -13.29
CA ARG A 107 -31.69 -0.52 -13.65
C ARG A 107 -32.58 -0.24 -14.87
N ALA A 108 -32.13 -0.69 -16.04
CA ALA A 108 -32.98 -0.82 -17.22
C ALA A 108 -33.93 -2.01 -17.05
#